data_AF-A0A5U5C8E1-F1
#
_entry.id   AF-A0A5U5C8E1-F1
#
_cell.length_a   1.000
_cell.length_b   1.000
_cell.length_c   1.000
_cell.angle_alpha   90.00
_cell.angle_beta   90.00
_cell.angle_gamma   90.00
#
_symmetry.space_group_name_H-M   'P 1'
#
loop_
_entity.id
_entity.type
_entity.pdbx_description
1 polymer ?
#
loop_
_entity_poly.entity_id
_entity_poly.type
_entity_poly.pdbx_seq_one_letter_code
_entity_poly.pdbx_strand_id
1 'polypeptide(L)'
;TLNSLDFLLKKRKGYFYKSRAGAALRSGCLPLFRDDFCHISSEGDYYDNSPLYLILHHKYADGIFIALNNAGERIQRRDIKSTKWSIVSSDKVGRQMLDKIARLLPEEARRFLIQGWQPARPRMSGAARFGQAILLNPASTPIIHMPEVLGGCYVISNKDGEELTHGSLSQGTEGLFIPPEELMKISGQAFCRYELTLAHSDIPVNFDVHVLDHAPYATYCKITEPHDWLTDGPSGVLMALGDTAEIPSLKREEITPLGSAQMLWQYENGLPVTCQYTELHNIPAAFDWIAEALALRFQRRSTLPFGELKQHIEPVSQVTRIPEWQLRRVLFAAGWLCVVQRRHAPYSLVSLAERTISVDVTEQRIIARIMGMFTRSERNLLQETLNDDERIGRRLVEDNGCSIGCIELHLSARDRVHAFIEQFGLRLVNHDDLPVNALSGLLLPLSQMQFIPTLPPDLHVSLWQAEKYQWSEEQRLTQTVNNLLIRCQEKQRYRYFIRQNAGYWQTDSFSWALMAQMICSGVMFGVQKGDSDWCWSTKIIALPPSILQWWIHVAHGCLSITDNGSYLFAGGKVPLWNNVMTFPSCQRALARRNRALTIRKLRRTLQ
;
A
#
# COMPACT_ATOMS: atom_id res chain seq x y z
N THR A 1 -9.29 15.56 30.89
CA THR A 1 -9.28 14.71 32.11
C THR A 1 -10.60 14.84 32.84
N LEU A 2 -11.28 13.74 33.16
CA LEU A 2 -12.59 13.73 33.85
C LEU A 2 -12.57 14.45 35.21
N ASN A 3 -11.39 14.57 35.84
CA ASN A 3 -11.17 15.29 37.09
C ASN A 3 -11.52 16.79 37.03
N SER A 4 -11.69 17.38 35.84
CA SER A 4 -12.05 18.80 35.67
C SER A 4 -13.55 19.02 35.40
N LEU A 5 -14.38 17.97 35.41
CA LEU A 5 -15.81 18.03 35.08
C LEU A 5 -16.57 19.06 35.92
N ASP A 6 -16.42 19.01 37.25
CA ASP A 6 -17.14 19.92 38.15
C ASP A 6 -16.73 21.39 37.94
N PHE A 7 -15.48 21.64 37.55
CA PHE A 7 -14.99 22.98 37.21
C PHE A 7 -15.56 23.47 35.87
N LEU A 8 -15.59 22.59 34.86
CA LEU A 8 -16.14 22.89 33.53
C LEU A 8 -17.65 23.14 33.57
N LEU A 9 -18.39 22.43 34.43
CA LEU A 9 -19.83 22.63 34.63
C LEU A 9 -20.15 23.93 35.38
N LYS A 10 -19.25 24.41 36.26
CA LYS A 10 -19.39 25.69 36.97
C LYS A 10 -19.18 26.91 36.06
N LYS A 11 -18.40 26.78 34.98
CA LYS A 11 -18.21 27.87 34.00
C LYS A 11 -19.49 28.08 33.18
N ARG A 12 -20.31 29.04 33.60
CA ARG A 12 -21.58 29.42 32.93
C ARG A 12 -21.42 30.15 31.58
N LYS A 13 -20.18 30.35 31.11
CA LYS A 13 -19.85 30.98 29.83
C LYS A 13 -18.85 30.08 29.07
N GLY A 14 -19.18 29.73 27.82
CA GLY A 14 -18.33 28.93 26.93
C GLY A 14 -19.09 27.92 26.06
N TYR A 15 -18.44 27.41 25.01
CA TYR A 15 -19.02 26.44 24.07
C TYR A 15 -19.48 25.14 24.75
N PHE A 16 -18.72 24.64 25.72
CA PHE A 16 -19.09 23.44 26.49
C PHE A 16 -20.36 23.64 27.31
N TYR A 17 -20.57 24.84 27.90
CA TYR A 17 -21.80 25.11 28.64
C TYR A 17 -23.02 25.05 27.72
N LYS A 18 -22.90 25.48 26.46
CA LYS A 18 -23.98 25.46 25.47
C LYS A 18 -24.13 24.12 24.72
N SER A 19 -23.17 23.19 24.86
CA SER A 19 -23.20 21.92 24.12
C SER A 19 -24.21 20.93 24.72
N ARG A 20 -24.65 19.96 23.89
CA ARG A 20 -25.50 18.83 24.29
C ARG A 20 -24.89 18.05 25.46
N ALA A 21 -23.61 17.71 25.36
CA ALA A 21 -22.87 17.01 26.41
C ALA A 21 -22.83 17.80 27.72
N GLY A 22 -22.60 19.13 27.67
CA GLY A 22 -22.63 19.98 28.85
C GLY A 22 -24.02 20.08 29.48
N ALA A 23 -25.07 20.13 28.67
CA ALA A 23 -26.46 20.14 29.15
C ALA A 23 -26.86 18.82 29.82
N ALA A 24 -26.47 17.68 29.24
CA ALA A 24 -26.72 16.36 29.80
C ALA A 24 -25.98 16.16 31.14
N LEU A 25 -24.69 16.52 31.20
CA LEU A 25 -23.93 16.50 32.46
C LEU A 25 -24.52 17.44 33.53
N ARG A 26 -24.99 18.65 33.18
CA ARG A 26 -25.68 19.49 34.18
C ARG A 26 -26.98 18.88 34.69
N SER A 27 -27.61 18.02 33.89
CA SER A 27 -28.82 17.29 34.26
C SER A 27 -28.53 16.04 35.11
N GLY A 28 -27.25 15.72 35.35
CA GLY A 28 -26.82 14.63 36.24
C GLY A 28 -26.53 13.30 35.53
N CYS A 29 -26.69 13.23 34.20
CA CYS A 29 -26.42 12.03 33.41
C CYS A 29 -26.04 12.41 31.97
N LEU A 30 -24.89 11.93 31.51
CA LEU A 30 -24.53 11.92 30.10
C LEU A 30 -24.56 10.48 29.58
N PRO A 31 -25.59 10.11 28.79
CA PRO A 31 -25.57 8.87 28.06
C PRO A 31 -24.61 8.97 26.88
N LEU A 32 -23.84 7.91 26.66
CA LEU A 32 -22.95 7.74 25.53
C LEU A 32 -23.31 6.42 24.83
N PHE A 33 -23.44 6.49 23.51
CA PHE A 33 -23.80 5.37 22.66
C PHE A 33 -22.75 5.21 21.56
N ARG A 34 -22.86 4.13 20.77
CA ARG A 34 -21.99 3.92 19.62
C ARG A 34 -22.41 4.83 18.47
N ASP A 35 -21.51 5.72 18.04
CA ASP A 35 -21.69 6.49 16.81
C ASP A 35 -21.43 5.67 15.54
N ASP A 36 -21.59 6.30 14.38
CA ASP A 36 -21.42 5.72 13.05
C ASP A 36 -20.00 5.18 12.79
N PHE A 37 -19.01 5.61 13.59
CA PHE A 37 -17.61 5.17 13.51
C PHE A 37 -17.26 4.10 14.54
N CYS A 38 -18.26 3.54 15.24
CA CYS A 38 -18.11 2.57 16.33
C CYS A 38 -17.35 3.14 17.55
N HIS A 39 -17.25 4.46 17.68
CA HIS A 39 -16.75 5.10 18.88
C HIS A 39 -17.88 5.36 19.87
N ILE A 40 -17.55 5.38 21.16
CA ILE A 40 -18.49 5.73 22.22
C ILE A 40 -18.53 7.25 22.35
N SER A 41 -19.64 7.87 21.97
CA SER A 41 -19.78 9.33 21.96
C SER A 41 -21.19 9.79 22.36
N SER A 42 -21.32 11.08 22.68
CA SER A 42 -22.59 11.71 23.06
C SER A 42 -23.51 11.98 21.88
N GLU A 43 -23.00 11.84 20.66
CA GLU A 43 -23.77 11.98 19.43
C GLU A 43 -24.19 10.61 18.86
N GLY A 44 -23.81 9.52 19.51
CA GLY A 44 -24.29 8.19 19.15
C GLY A 44 -25.78 8.00 19.46
N ASP A 45 -26.37 7.00 18.82
CA ASP A 45 -27.77 6.62 18.99
C ASP A 45 -27.90 5.28 19.70
N TYR A 46 -28.93 5.16 20.54
CA TYR A 46 -29.33 3.92 21.19
C TYR A 46 -30.17 3.07 20.23
N TYR A 47 -29.86 1.78 20.16
CA TYR A 47 -30.69 0.75 19.56
C TYR A 47 -30.93 -0.38 20.58
N ASP A 48 -31.95 -1.20 20.37
CA ASP A 48 -32.32 -2.26 21.32
C ASP A 48 -31.14 -3.24 21.53
N ASN A 49 -30.92 -3.66 22.77
CA ASN A 49 -29.78 -4.49 23.19
C ASN A 49 -28.37 -3.91 22.88
N SER A 50 -28.24 -2.60 22.68
CA SER A 50 -26.94 -1.95 22.45
C SER A 50 -26.11 -1.78 23.74
N PRO A 51 -24.78 -1.61 23.62
CA PRO A 51 -23.94 -1.19 24.74
C PRO A 51 -24.34 0.20 25.23
N LEU A 52 -24.46 0.34 26.55
CA LEU A 52 -24.81 1.59 27.21
C LEU A 52 -23.66 2.05 28.09
N TYR A 53 -23.21 3.30 27.90
CA TYR A 53 -22.24 3.95 28.79
C TYR A 53 -22.88 5.20 29.39
N LEU A 54 -22.92 5.28 30.71
CA LEU A 54 -23.48 6.42 31.43
C LEU A 54 -22.41 7.08 32.29
N ILE A 55 -22.20 8.38 32.08
CA ILE A 55 -21.47 9.21 33.04
C ILE A 55 -22.50 9.85 33.97
N LEU A 56 -22.54 9.37 35.22
CA LEU A 56 -23.59 9.64 36.17
C LEU A 56 -23.07 10.39 37.38
N HIS A 57 -23.87 11.33 37.88
CA HIS A 57 -23.62 11.87 39.21
C HIS A 57 -23.92 10.78 40.26
N HIS A 58 -23.07 10.64 41.29
CA HIS A 58 -23.13 9.56 42.28
C HIS A 58 -24.54 9.33 42.88
N LYS A 59 -25.30 10.42 43.08
CA LYS A 59 -26.70 10.39 43.54
C LYS A 59 -27.60 9.42 42.75
N TYR A 60 -27.31 9.20 41.47
CA TYR A 60 -28.09 8.32 40.58
C TYR A 60 -27.37 6.99 40.26
N ALA A 61 -26.06 6.93 40.49
CA ALA A 61 -25.23 5.80 40.07
C ALA A 61 -25.59 4.51 40.82
N ASP A 62 -25.86 4.58 42.12
CA ASP A 62 -26.21 3.40 42.94
C ASP A 62 -27.51 2.75 42.47
N GLY A 63 -28.57 3.56 42.29
CA GLY A 63 -29.88 3.06 41.87
C GLY A 63 -29.87 2.44 40.47
N ILE A 64 -29.14 3.05 39.52
CA ILE A 64 -29.02 2.54 38.15
C ILE A 64 -28.16 1.28 38.11
N PHE A 65 -27.06 1.24 38.88
CA PHE A 65 -26.21 0.05 38.97
C PHE A 65 -26.99 -1.15 39.50
N ILE A 66 -27.77 -0.96 40.58
CA ILE A 66 -28.62 -2.01 41.16
C ILE A 66 -29.68 -2.47 40.15
N ALA A 67 -30.35 -1.54 39.46
CA ALA A 67 -31.41 -1.88 38.50
C ALA A 67 -30.90 -2.73 37.34
N LEU A 68 -29.72 -2.41 36.80
CA LEU A 68 -29.08 -3.18 35.74
C LEU A 68 -28.57 -4.55 36.25
N ASN A 69 -27.95 -4.58 37.43
CA ASN A 69 -27.44 -5.83 38.03
C ASN A 69 -28.57 -6.83 38.32
N ASN A 70 -29.71 -6.35 38.79
CA ASN A 70 -30.89 -7.19 39.08
C ASN A 70 -31.55 -7.79 37.84
N ALA A 71 -31.23 -7.29 36.64
CA ALA A 71 -31.71 -7.86 35.38
C ALA A 71 -30.72 -8.84 34.74
N GLY A 72 -29.61 -9.15 35.40
CA GLY A 72 -28.62 -10.09 34.90
C GLY A 72 -27.72 -9.54 33.79
N GLU A 73 -27.71 -8.22 33.57
CA GLU A 73 -26.83 -7.59 32.58
C GLU A 73 -25.38 -7.55 33.08
N ARG A 74 -24.41 -7.78 32.18
CA ARG A 74 -22.99 -7.65 32.51
C ARG A 74 -22.63 -6.18 32.69
N ILE A 75 -22.52 -5.76 33.94
CA ILE A 75 -22.31 -4.36 34.32
C ILE A 75 -20.94 -4.11 34.93
N GLN A 76 -20.35 -2.96 34.59
CA GLN A 76 -19.18 -2.41 35.26
C GLN A 76 -19.50 -1.02 35.82
N ARG A 77 -18.94 -0.72 37.00
CA ARG A 77 -18.95 0.62 37.58
C ARG A 77 -17.54 1.06 37.93
N ARG A 78 -17.24 2.32 37.62
CA ARG A 78 -15.98 2.96 37.99
C ARG A 78 -16.23 4.35 38.54
N ASP A 79 -15.93 4.55 39.82
CA ASP A 79 -16.03 5.86 40.45
C ASP A 79 -14.81 6.74 40.11
N ILE A 80 -15.04 8.02 39.87
CA ILE A 80 -13.99 8.98 39.54
C ILE A 80 -13.52 9.63 40.84
N LYS A 81 -12.42 9.12 41.41
CA LYS A 81 -11.89 9.39 42.78
C LYS A 81 -11.84 10.87 43.24
N SER A 82 -11.83 11.84 42.34
CA SER A 82 -11.72 13.28 42.66
C SER A 82 -13.01 14.08 42.41
N THR A 83 -14.09 13.44 41.97
CA THR A 83 -15.33 14.12 41.55
C THR A 83 -16.57 13.37 42.01
N LYS A 84 -17.73 14.03 41.98
CA LYS A 84 -19.03 13.44 42.34
C LYS A 84 -19.64 12.54 41.25
N TRP A 85 -18.81 11.95 40.39
CA TRP A 85 -19.20 11.25 39.17
C TRP A 85 -18.73 9.79 39.13
N SER A 86 -19.54 8.95 38.50
CA SER A 86 -19.30 7.52 38.28
C SER A 86 -19.58 7.18 36.82
N ILE A 87 -18.83 6.23 36.28
CA ILE A 87 -19.10 5.63 34.97
C ILE A 87 -19.77 4.30 35.21
N VAL A 88 -20.94 4.08 34.61
CA VAL A 88 -21.64 2.79 34.61
C VAL A 88 -21.75 2.34 33.17
N SER A 89 -21.33 1.11 32.87
CA SER A 89 -21.40 0.55 31.52
C SER A 89 -21.97 -0.86 31.51
N SER A 90 -22.77 -1.15 30.49
CA SER A 90 -23.28 -2.49 30.20
C SER A 90 -23.08 -2.81 28.71
N ASP A 91 -22.79 -4.06 28.39
CA ASP A 91 -22.56 -4.52 27.02
C ASP A 91 -23.87 -4.65 26.22
N LYS A 92 -24.98 -4.90 26.91
CA LYS A 92 -26.33 -4.97 26.34
C LYS A 92 -27.33 -4.32 27.31
N VAL A 93 -28.26 -3.54 26.78
CA VAL A 93 -29.41 -3.01 27.53
C VAL A 93 -30.62 -3.00 26.62
N GLY A 94 -31.65 -3.78 26.96
CA GLY A 94 -32.92 -3.78 26.25
C GLY A 94 -33.81 -2.57 26.56
N ARG A 95 -34.78 -2.26 25.69
CA ARG A 95 -35.64 -1.07 25.78
C ARG A 95 -36.38 -0.94 27.12
N GLN A 96 -36.94 -2.05 27.62
CA GLN A 96 -37.64 -2.05 28.89
C GLN A 96 -36.72 -1.67 30.06
N MET A 97 -35.45 -2.07 29.98
CA MET A 97 -34.46 -1.68 30.98
C MET A 97 -34.04 -0.22 30.80
N LEU A 98 -33.88 0.26 29.57
CA LEU A 98 -33.62 1.68 29.31
C LEU A 98 -34.72 2.58 29.87
N ASP A 99 -36.00 2.17 29.73
CA ASP A 99 -37.14 2.86 30.32
C ASP A 99 -37.10 2.86 31.86
N LYS A 100 -36.69 1.73 32.47
CA LYS A 100 -36.47 1.65 33.93
C LYS A 100 -35.36 2.61 34.37
N ILE A 101 -34.25 2.67 33.64
CA ILE A 101 -33.13 3.58 33.91
C ILE A 101 -33.58 5.05 33.77
N ALA A 102 -34.34 5.37 32.73
CA ALA A 102 -34.87 6.71 32.52
C ALA A 102 -35.74 7.14 33.71
N ARG A 103 -36.59 6.26 34.24
CA ARG A 103 -37.41 6.56 35.44
C ARG A 103 -36.59 6.89 36.68
N LEU A 104 -35.39 6.30 36.82
CA LEU A 104 -34.46 6.58 37.93
C LEU A 104 -33.72 7.91 37.81
N LEU A 105 -33.79 8.55 36.65
CA LEU A 105 -33.13 9.83 36.37
C LEU A 105 -34.08 11.02 36.51
N PRO A 106 -33.55 12.22 36.80
CA PRO A 106 -34.33 13.44 36.82
C PRO A 106 -34.88 13.74 35.42
N GLU A 107 -36.01 14.45 35.33
CA GLU A 107 -36.72 14.69 34.06
C GLU A 107 -35.84 15.36 33.00
N GLU A 108 -34.97 16.27 33.42
CA GLU A 108 -34.03 16.98 32.54
C GLU A 108 -32.98 16.06 31.92
N ALA A 109 -32.66 14.94 32.57
CA ALA A 109 -31.76 13.91 32.07
C ALA A 109 -32.48 12.86 31.21
N ARG A 110 -33.77 12.57 31.49
CA ARG A 110 -34.58 11.59 30.76
C ARG A 110 -34.61 11.85 29.25
N ARG A 111 -34.76 13.12 28.87
CA ARG A 111 -34.79 13.52 27.44
C ARG A 111 -33.54 13.10 26.67
N PHE A 112 -32.35 13.06 27.31
CA PHE A 112 -31.11 12.68 26.62
C PHE A 112 -30.97 11.17 26.40
N LEU A 113 -31.70 10.35 27.17
CA LEU A 113 -31.81 8.91 26.95
C LEU A 113 -32.88 8.58 25.91
N ILE A 114 -34.02 9.26 25.96
CA ILE A 114 -35.21 8.95 25.15
C ILE A 114 -35.09 9.50 23.72
N GLN A 115 -34.45 10.66 23.52
CA GLN A 115 -34.30 11.27 22.19
C GLN A 115 -33.25 10.59 21.31
N GLY A 116 -32.43 9.70 21.86
CA GLY A 116 -31.39 8.97 21.12
C GLY A 116 -31.88 7.63 20.54
N TRP A 117 -33.15 7.27 20.69
CA TRP A 117 -33.65 6.00 20.15
C TRP A 117 -33.74 6.05 18.63
N GLN A 118 -32.99 5.17 17.98
CA GLN A 118 -33.16 4.85 16.57
C GLN A 118 -33.11 3.32 16.38
N PRO A 119 -33.86 2.77 15.42
CA PRO A 119 -33.71 1.37 15.06
C PRO A 119 -32.25 1.11 14.67
N ALA A 120 -31.74 -0.10 14.97
CA ALA A 120 -30.39 -0.49 14.56
C ALA A 120 -30.26 -0.28 13.06
N ARG A 121 -29.29 0.53 12.65
CA ARG A 121 -29.03 0.82 11.24
C ARG A 121 -27.89 -0.06 10.72
N PRO A 122 -27.99 -0.56 9.48
CA PRO A 122 -26.86 -1.14 8.79
C PRO A 122 -25.71 -0.15 8.74
N ARG A 123 -24.51 -0.60 9.07
CA ARG A 123 -23.28 0.19 9.00
C ARG A 123 -22.33 -0.43 8.01
N MET A 124 -21.52 0.39 7.34
CA MET A 124 -20.60 -0.08 6.31
C MET A 124 -19.17 0.36 6.60
N SER A 125 -18.26 -0.60 6.74
CA SER A 125 -16.81 -0.40 6.85
C SER A 125 -16.08 -0.97 5.64
N GLY A 126 -14.76 -0.78 5.57
CA GLY A 126 -13.90 -1.39 4.53
C GLY A 126 -13.98 -0.73 3.15
N ALA A 127 -15.06 -0.03 2.81
CA ALA A 127 -15.26 0.59 1.50
C ALA A 127 -14.20 1.67 1.16
N ALA A 128 -13.69 1.67 -0.07
CA ALA A 128 -13.07 2.84 -0.68
C ALA A 128 -14.17 3.82 -1.13
N ARG A 129 -14.05 5.12 -0.81
CA ARG A 129 -15.18 6.07 -0.91
C ARG A 129 -14.81 7.39 -1.56
N PHE A 130 -15.73 7.95 -2.35
CA PHE A 130 -15.72 9.33 -2.82
C PHE A 130 -16.99 10.05 -2.34
N GLY A 131 -16.85 11.02 -1.42
CA GLY A 131 -18.01 11.55 -0.71
C GLY A 131 -18.81 10.44 -0.01
N GLN A 132 -20.11 10.34 -0.34
CA GLN A 132 -21.03 9.30 0.13
C GLN A 132 -21.01 8.02 -0.71
N ALA A 133 -20.51 8.10 -1.95
CA ALA A 133 -20.46 6.97 -2.86
C ALA A 133 -19.28 6.04 -2.53
N ILE A 134 -19.45 4.76 -2.83
CA ILE A 134 -18.45 3.72 -2.61
C ILE A 134 -17.99 3.12 -3.94
N LEU A 135 -16.75 2.66 -4.01
CA LEU A 135 -16.32 1.80 -5.10
C LEU A 135 -16.71 0.35 -4.80
N LEU A 136 -17.37 -0.31 -5.75
CA LEU A 136 -17.61 -1.74 -5.70
C LEU A 136 -16.78 -2.42 -6.78
N ASN A 137 -15.68 -3.02 -6.40
CA ASN A 137 -14.89 -3.90 -7.24
C ASN A 137 -14.18 -4.91 -6.34
N PRO A 138 -13.48 -5.92 -6.88
CA PRO A 138 -12.80 -6.90 -6.04
C PRO A 138 -11.80 -6.30 -5.05
N ALA A 139 -11.19 -5.14 -5.34
CA ALA A 139 -10.29 -4.46 -4.41
C ALA A 139 -11.01 -3.60 -3.34
N SER A 140 -12.33 -3.44 -3.42
CA SER A 140 -13.13 -2.63 -2.49
C SER A 140 -14.44 -3.35 -2.19
N THR A 141 -14.34 -4.32 -1.28
CA THR A 141 -15.47 -5.13 -0.81
C THR A 141 -15.94 -4.61 0.57
N PRO A 142 -16.99 -3.77 0.61
CA PRO A 142 -17.49 -3.24 1.87
C PRO A 142 -18.03 -4.35 2.78
N ILE A 143 -17.83 -4.18 4.09
CA ILE A 143 -18.41 -5.05 5.12
C ILE A 143 -19.60 -4.34 5.73
N ILE A 144 -20.74 -5.02 5.75
CA ILE A 144 -22.00 -4.58 6.32
C ILE A 144 -22.16 -5.18 7.70
N HIS A 145 -22.34 -4.29 8.67
CA HIS A 145 -22.51 -4.61 10.07
C HIS A 145 -23.93 -4.29 10.45
N MET A 146 -24.65 -5.29 10.96
CA MET A 146 -25.96 -5.08 11.56
C MET A 146 -26.14 -6.09 12.71
N PRO A 147 -26.53 -5.64 13.91
CA PRO A 147 -26.89 -6.55 14.98
C PRO A 147 -28.00 -7.51 14.54
N GLU A 148 -27.90 -8.77 14.95
CA GLU A 148 -28.95 -9.79 14.75
C GLU A 148 -29.24 -10.12 13.26
N VAL A 149 -28.36 -9.72 12.35
CA VAL A 149 -28.46 -10.10 10.93
C VAL A 149 -28.11 -11.57 10.74
N LEU A 150 -28.97 -12.30 10.03
CA LEU A 150 -28.76 -13.71 9.69
C LEU A 150 -28.15 -13.88 8.29
N GLY A 151 -28.40 -12.93 7.41
CA GLY A 151 -27.97 -12.96 6.02
C GLY A 151 -28.58 -11.80 5.25
N GLY A 152 -28.46 -11.84 3.92
CA GLY A 152 -29.11 -10.86 3.06
C GLY A 152 -28.76 -11.04 1.60
N CYS A 153 -29.38 -10.23 0.77
CA CYS A 153 -29.14 -10.17 -0.67
C CYS A 153 -28.68 -8.77 -1.07
N TYR A 154 -28.15 -8.65 -2.27
CA TYR A 154 -27.80 -7.37 -2.87
C TYR A 154 -28.32 -7.28 -4.30
N VAL A 155 -28.59 -6.07 -4.74
CA VAL A 155 -28.95 -5.72 -6.12
C VAL A 155 -28.11 -4.52 -6.54
N ILE A 156 -27.33 -4.64 -7.61
CA ILE A 156 -26.54 -3.56 -8.20
C ILE A 156 -27.25 -3.11 -9.48
N SER A 157 -27.44 -1.80 -9.61
CA SER A 157 -28.13 -1.19 -10.76
C SER A 157 -27.35 -0.03 -11.36
N ASN A 158 -27.64 0.26 -12.62
CA ASN A 158 -27.11 1.41 -13.33
C ASN A 158 -27.87 2.70 -12.97
N LYS A 159 -27.46 3.82 -13.56
CA LYS A 159 -28.06 5.15 -13.32
C LYS A 159 -29.54 5.24 -13.73
N ASP A 160 -29.97 4.39 -14.66
CA ASP A 160 -31.32 4.35 -15.21
C ASP A 160 -32.24 3.41 -14.39
N GLY A 161 -31.68 2.75 -13.36
CA GLY A 161 -32.39 1.83 -12.47
C GLY A 161 -32.46 0.40 -13.00
N GLU A 162 -31.80 0.09 -14.11
CA GLU A 162 -31.72 -1.27 -14.64
C GLU A 162 -30.79 -2.12 -13.78
N GLU A 163 -31.22 -3.33 -13.46
CA GLU A 163 -30.44 -4.29 -12.71
C GLU A 163 -29.26 -4.81 -13.54
N LEU A 164 -28.05 -4.63 -13.00
CA LEU A 164 -26.82 -5.13 -13.59
C LEU A 164 -26.48 -6.52 -13.03
N THR A 165 -26.69 -6.73 -11.73
CA THR A 165 -26.49 -8.02 -11.07
C THR A 165 -27.23 -8.07 -9.73
N HIS A 166 -27.53 -9.28 -9.26
CA HIS A 166 -28.04 -9.54 -7.92
C HIS A 166 -27.40 -10.81 -7.36
N GLY A 167 -27.41 -10.95 -6.03
CA GLY A 167 -26.89 -12.15 -5.40
C GLY A 167 -27.06 -12.15 -3.89
N SER A 168 -26.49 -13.17 -3.24
CA SER A 168 -26.51 -13.32 -1.79
C SER A 168 -25.25 -12.76 -1.14
N LEU A 169 -25.41 -12.16 0.03
CA LEU A 169 -24.29 -11.74 0.88
C LEU A 169 -23.66 -12.95 1.57
N SER A 170 -22.34 -12.94 1.69
CA SER A 170 -21.58 -13.93 2.44
C SER A 170 -21.28 -13.45 3.85
N GLN A 171 -21.29 -14.37 4.81
CA GLN A 171 -20.96 -14.10 6.20
C GLN A 171 -19.44 -14.15 6.41
N GLY A 172 -18.85 -13.01 6.77
CA GLY A 172 -17.47 -12.90 7.23
C GLY A 172 -17.36 -12.91 8.75
N THR A 173 -16.13 -12.80 9.24
CA THR A 173 -15.81 -12.69 10.67
C THR A 173 -16.34 -11.41 11.30
N GLU A 174 -16.34 -10.31 10.53
CA GLU A 174 -16.73 -8.99 11.00
C GLU A 174 -18.15 -8.59 10.59
N GLY A 175 -18.71 -9.18 9.53
CA GLY A 175 -20.04 -8.81 9.01
C GLY A 175 -20.34 -9.47 7.66
N LEU A 176 -21.40 -9.01 7.00
CA LEU A 176 -21.83 -9.48 5.68
C LEU A 176 -21.09 -8.73 4.57
N PHE A 177 -20.76 -9.39 3.47
CA PHE A 177 -20.11 -8.75 2.32
C PHE A 177 -20.53 -9.40 0.99
N ILE A 178 -20.36 -8.66 -0.12
CA ILE A 178 -20.52 -9.23 -1.46
C ILE A 178 -19.25 -10.03 -1.79
N PRO A 179 -19.34 -11.31 -2.17
CA PRO A 179 -18.18 -12.08 -2.59
C PRO A 179 -17.40 -11.34 -3.69
N PRO A 180 -16.07 -11.19 -3.56
CA PRO A 180 -15.26 -10.46 -4.54
C PRO A 180 -15.39 -11.00 -5.98
N GLU A 181 -15.66 -12.29 -6.16
CA GLU A 181 -15.85 -12.95 -7.46
C GLU A 181 -17.05 -12.38 -8.23
N GLU A 182 -18.11 -11.99 -7.50
CA GLU A 182 -19.33 -11.42 -8.08
C GLU A 182 -19.10 -10.00 -8.61
N LEU A 183 -18.01 -9.34 -8.22
CA LEU A 183 -17.69 -7.95 -8.58
C LEU A 183 -16.76 -7.82 -9.80
N MET A 184 -16.34 -8.92 -10.43
CA MET A 184 -15.29 -8.90 -11.48
C MET A 184 -15.68 -8.20 -12.79
N LYS A 185 -16.97 -8.23 -13.17
CA LYS A 185 -17.43 -7.87 -14.52
C LYS A 185 -18.61 -6.91 -14.53
N ILE A 186 -18.70 -6.06 -13.52
CA ILE A 186 -19.75 -5.06 -13.43
C ILE A 186 -19.21 -3.75 -13.97
N SER A 187 -19.92 -3.15 -14.91
CA SER A 187 -19.60 -1.84 -15.47
C SER A 187 -20.86 -0.99 -15.55
N GLY A 188 -20.73 0.32 -15.33
CA GLY A 188 -21.86 1.26 -15.36
C GLY A 188 -22.69 1.28 -14.07
N GLN A 189 -22.16 0.70 -12.99
CA GLN A 189 -22.78 0.70 -11.67
C GLN A 189 -22.97 2.11 -11.10
N ALA A 190 -24.14 2.35 -10.52
CA ALA A 190 -24.49 3.62 -9.89
C ALA A 190 -25.14 3.47 -8.52
N PHE A 191 -25.83 2.34 -8.28
CA PHE A 191 -26.54 2.08 -7.03
C PHE A 191 -26.37 0.62 -6.61
N CYS A 192 -26.30 0.39 -5.30
CA CYS A 192 -26.41 -0.94 -4.71
C CYS A 192 -27.41 -0.89 -3.55
N ARG A 193 -28.40 -1.77 -3.61
CA ARG A 193 -29.34 -2.04 -2.52
C ARG A 193 -28.93 -3.32 -1.82
N TYR A 194 -28.82 -3.25 -0.50
CA TYR A 194 -28.68 -4.43 0.36
C TYR A 194 -30.00 -4.69 1.08
N GLU A 195 -30.47 -5.94 1.02
CA GLU A 195 -31.68 -6.39 1.70
C GLU A 195 -31.27 -7.36 2.81
N LEU A 196 -31.35 -6.92 4.06
CA LEU A 196 -30.80 -7.64 5.21
C LEU A 196 -31.90 -8.35 6.00
N THR A 197 -31.72 -9.65 6.22
CA THR A 197 -32.65 -10.49 6.99
C THR A 197 -32.24 -10.54 8.45
N LEU A 198 -33.17 -10.20 9.36
CA LEU A 198 -32.93 -10.17 10.81
C LEU A 198 -33.51 -11.41 11.50
N ALA A 199 -32.93 -11.82 12.62
CA ALA A 199 -33.37 -12.98 13.40
C ALA A 199 -34.78 -12.84 14.01
N HIS A 200 -35.26 -11.61 14.19
CA HIS A 200 -36.50 -11.31 14.90
C HIS A 200 -37.51 -10.52 14.05
N SER A 201 -37.30 -10.45 12.73
CA SER A 201 -38.22 -9.75 11.81
C SER A 201 -38.30 -10.44 10.46
N ASP A 202 -39.53 -10.65 9.99
CA ASP A 202 -39.80 -11.18 8.65
C ASP A 202 -39.68 -10.09 7.56
N ILE A 203 -39.56 -8.82 7.94
CA ILE A 203 -39.41 -7.70 7.02
C ILE A 203 -37.92 -7.39 6.88
N PRO A 204 -37.34 -7.50 5.67
CA PRO A 204 -35.93 -7.19 5.47
C PRO A 204 -35.67 -5.69 5.65
N VAL A 205 -34.47 -5.37 6.14
CA VAL A 205 -34.00 -3.98 6.24
C VAL A 205 -33.23 -3.63 4.98
N ASN A 206 -33.73 -2.63 4.26
CA ASN A 206 -33.09 -2.13 3.04
C ASN A 206 -32.04 -1.07 3.37
N PHE A 207 -30.89 -1.19 2.71
CA PHE A 207 -29.78 -0.24 2.81
C PHE A 207 -29.27 0.11 1.43
N ASP A 208 -29.59 1.33 0.98
CA ASP A 208 -29.26 1.83 -0.35
C ASP A 208 -27.97 2.65 -0.30
N VAL A 209 -27.07 2.38 -1.25
CA VAL A 209 -25.75 3.01 -1.32
C VAL A 209 -25.45 3.41 -2.76
N HIS A 210 -24.95 4.64 -2.94
CA HIS A 210 -24.42 5.09 -4.22
C HIS A 210 -23.08 4.40 -4.50
N VAL A 211 -22.90 3.97 -5.75
CA VAL A 211 -21.72 3.22 -6.19
C VAL A 211 -21.02 3.95 -7.33
N LEU A 212 -19.70 3.86 -7.34
CA LEU A 212 -18.83 4.36 -8.40
C LEU A 212 -18.38 3.19 -9.27
N ASP A 213 -18.45 3.35 -10.58
CA ASP A 213 -17.82 2.43 -11.54
C ASP A 213 -16.28 2.49 -11.46
N HIS A 214 -15.75 3.70 -11.35
CA HIS A 214 -14.32 3.97 -11.25
C HIS A 214 -14.07 5.25 -10.42
N ALA A 215 -12.85 5.42 -9.93
CA ALA A 215 -12.48 6.59 -9.16
C ALA A 215 -12.49 7.84 -10.05
N PRO A 216 -13.15 8.94 -9.62
CA PRO A 216 -13.13 10.18 -10.37
C PRO A 216 -11.74 10.81 -10.35
N TYR A 217 -11.44 11.62 -11.36
CA TYR A 217 -10.23 12.45 -11.40
C TYR A 217 -10.27 13.48 -10.27
N ALA A 218 -9.39 13.33 -9.28
CA ALA A 218 -9.24 14.27 -8.18
C ALA A 218 -7.82 14.23 -7.61
N THR A 219 -7.40 15.34 -7.01
CA THR A 219 -6.07 15.50 -6.42
C THR A 219 -5.86 14.55 -5.23
N TYR A 220 -4.69 13.93 -5.16
CA TYR A 220 -4.29 13.12 -4.01
C TYR A 220 -3.77 13.98 -2.85
N CYS A 221 -4.03 13.53 -1.63
CA CYS A 221 -3.45 14.11 -0.42
C CYS A 221 -1.94 13.90 -0.42
N LYS A 222 -1.17 15.00 -0.44
CA LYS A 222 0.29 14.95 -0.28
C LYS A 222 0.66 14.78 1.19
N ILE A 223 1.81 14.16 1.43
CA ILE A 223 2.41 14.10 2.76
C ILE A 223 2.75 15.51 3.22
N THR A 224 2.33 15.86 4.44
CA THR A 224 2.75 17.10 5.11
C THR A 224 4.17 16.96 5.64
N GLU A 225 4.94 18.05 5.60
CA GLU A 225 6.34 18.10 6.06
C GLU A 225 7.22 17.03 5.39
N PRO A 226 7.34 17.00 4.05
CA PRO A 226 8.00 15.90 3.33
C PRO A 226 9.45 15.63 3.81
N HIS A 227 10.16 16.65 4.29
CA HIS A 227 11.51 16.50 4.85
C HIS A 227 11.59 15.65 6.14
N ASP A 228 10.47 15.52 6.86
CA ASP A 228 10.33 14.65 8.04
C ASP A 228 10.08 13.19 7.67
N TRP A 229 9.85 12.88 6.41
CA TRP A 229 9.59 11.53 5.93
C TRP A 229 10.74 11.06 5.09
N LEU A 230 11.16 9.82 5.31
CA LEU A 230 12.23 9.21 4.56
C LEU A 230 11.73 8.04 3.71
N THR A 231 12.38 7.84 2.57
CA THR A 231 12.15 6.71 1.66
C THR A 231 13.48 6.17 1.14
N ASP A 232 13.47 5.01 0.49
CA ASP A 232 14.66 4.42 -0.11
C ASP A 232 15.23 5.35 -1.19
N GLY A 233 16.40 5.94 -0.91
CA GLY A 233 17.10 6.81 -1.85
C GLY A 233 18.01 6.06 -2.82
N PRO A 234 18.57 6.76 -3.82
CA PRO A 234 19.48 6.17 -4.79
C PRO A 234 20.87 5.87 -4.20
N SER A 235 21.18 6.36 -3.00
CA SER A 235 22.51 6.41 -2.40
C SER A 235 22.80 5.34 -1.34
N GLY A 236 21.94 4.33 -1.18
CA GLY A 236 22.21 3.29 -0.17
C GLY A 236 21.75 3.65 1.23
N VAL A 237 21.13 4.81 1.39
CA VAL A 237 20.56 5.31 2.64
C VAL A 237 19.16 5.85 2.40
N LEU A 238 18.38 5.96 3.47
CA LEU A 238 17.08 6.61 3.41
C LEU A 238 17.24 8.12 3.21
N MET A 239 16.50 8.68 2.25
CA MET A 239 16.52 10.11 1.92
C MET A 239 15.18 10.76 2.23
N ALA A 240 15.15 12.08 2.43
CA ALA A 240 13.90 12.76 2.71
C ALA A 240 13.00 12.82 1.46
N LEU A 241 11.67 12.85 1.64
CA LEU A 241 10.77 13.02 0.50
C LEU A 241 10.98 14.38 -0.15
N GLY A 242 11.03 14.41 -1.47
CA GLY A 242 11.27 15.62 -2.25
C GLY A 242 12.74 16.07 -2.30
N ASP A 243 13.66 15.42 -1.59
CA ASP A 243 15.09 15.67 -1.79
C ASP A 243 15.52 15.12 -3.15
N THR A 244 15.82 16.02 -4.08
CA THR A 244 16.54 15.73 -5.32
C THR A 244 18.04 15.75 -5.03
N ALA A 245 18.51 14.95 -4.07
CA ALA A 245 19.94 14.86 -3.82
C ALA A 245 20.62 14.48 -5.14
N GLU A 246 21.41 15.40 -5.69
CA GLU A 246 22.19 15.14 -6.89
C GLU A 246 23.02 13.89 -6.64
N ILE A 247 22.81 12.85 -7.45
CA ILE A 247 23.73 11.72 -7.42
C ILE A 247 25.07 12.32 -7.85
N PRO A 248 26.10 12.33 -6.99
CA PRO A 248 27.35 13.00 -7.31
C PRO A 248 27.83 12.50 -8.67
N SER A 249 28.11 13.44 -9.57
CA SER A 249 28.50 13.16 -10.94
C SER A 249 29.61 12.11 -10.93
N LEU A 250 29.43 11.04 -11.71
CA LEU A 250 30.42 9.99 -11.92
C LEU A 250 31.71 10.61 -12.50
N LYS A 251 32.58 11.15 -11.65
CA LYS A 251 34.00 11.11 -11.95
C LYS A 251 34.32 9.62 -12.05
N ARG A 252 35.07 9.21 -13.08
CA ARG A 252 35.63 7.85 -13.20
C ARG A 252 36.64 7.60 -12.07
N GLU A 253 36.24 7.76 -10.83
CA GLU A 253 37.04 7.34 -9.68
C GLU A 253 37.05 5.81 -9.68
N GLU A 254 38.20 5.24 -9.35
CA GLU A 254 38.42 3.80 -9.27
C GLU A 254 37.50 3.20 -8.21
N ILE A 255 36.29 2.80 -8.62
CA ILE A 255 35.34 2.08 -7.79
C ILE A 255 36.03 0.77 -7.38
N THR A 256 36.39 0.65 -6.10
CA THR A 256 36.92 -0.61 -5.57
C THR A 256 35.73 -1.57 -5.44
N PRO A 257 35.65 -2.65 -6.26
CA PRO A 257 34.54 -3.58 -6.15
C PRO A 257 34.60 -4.29 -4.79
N LEU A 258 33.46 -4.40 -4.12
CA LEU A 258 33.30 -5.09 -2.83
C LEU A 258 33.49 -6.62 -2.91
N GLY A 259 33.79 -7.13 -4.09
CA GLY A 259 34.09 -8.53 -4.33
C GLY A 259 35.17 -8.68 -5.39
N SER A 260 35.82 -9.84 -5.41
CA SER A 260 36.70 -10.24 -6.51
C SER A 260 35.94 -10.26 -7.84
N ALA A 261 36.65 -10.27 -8.96
CA ALA A 261 36.14 -10.22 -10.34
C ALA A 261 35.31 -11.48 -10.74
N GLN A 262 34.32 -11.88 -9.95
CA GLN A 262 33.51 -13.06 -10.16
C GLN A 262 32.30 -12.76 -11.04
N MET A 263 32.01 -13.68 -11.96
CA MET A 263 30.79 -13.64 -12.77
C MET A 263 29.60 -14.02 -11.89
N LEU A 264 29.03 -13.01 -11.24
CA LEU A 264 27.82 -13.07 -10.43
C LEU A 264 26.55 -13.39 -11.25
N TRP A 265 26.68 -13.74 -12.53
CA TRP A 265 25.59 -13.93 -13.47
C TRP A 265 25.79 -15.18 -14.28
N GLN A 266 24.70 -15.90 -14.50
CA GLN A 266 24.68 -17.00 -15.46
C GLN A 266 24.07 -16.51 -16.76
N TYR A 267 24.73 -16.80 -17.88
CA TYR A 267 24.14 -16.59 -19.19
C TYR A 267 23.36 -17.86 -19.58
N GLU A 268 22.06 -17.71 -19.78
CA GLU A 268 21.22 -18.75 -20.36
C GLU A 268 20.95 -18.39 -21.82
N ASN A 269 21.20 -19.36 -22.72
CA ASN A 269 20.75 -19.28 -24.11
C ASN A 269 19.22 -19.45 -24.15
N GLY A 270 18.50 -18.43 -23.69
CA GLY A 270 17.06 -18.31 -23.79
C GLY A 270 16.66 -17.38 -24.93
N LEU A 271 15.41 -17.52 -25.40
CA LEU A 271 14.81 -16.51 -26.25
C LEU A 271 14.59 -15.23 -25.44
N PRO A 272 14.82 -14.05 -26.03
CA PRO A 272 14.43 -12.79 -25.42
C PRO A 272 12.94 -12.79 -25.11
N VAL A 273 12.58 -12.25 -23.96
CA VAL A 273 11.22 -11.99 -23.54
C VAL A 273 10.66 -10.87 -24.41
N THR A 274 9.53 -11.14 -25.05
CA THR A 274 8.86 -10.17 -25.91
C THR A 274 8.18 -9.08 -25.06
N CYS A 275 8.46 -7.83 -25.42
CA CYS A 275 7.74 -6.67 -24.91
C CYS A 275 6.81 -6.16 -26.02
N GLN A 276 5.55 -5.95 -25.67
CA GLN A 276 4.52 -5.47 -26.61
C GLN A 276 4.10 -4.05 -26.27
N TYR A 277 3.79 -3.28 -27.32
CA TYR A 277 3.07 -2.03 -27.22
C TYR A 277 1.58 -2.31 -27.40
N THR A 278 0.79 -2.03 -26.38
CA THR A 278 -0.65 -2.29 -26.33
C THR A 278 -1.43 -0.99 -26.08
N GLU A 279 -2.75 -1.07 -26.19
CA GLU A 279 -3.63 0.06 -25.87
C GLU A 279 -3.50 0.49 -24.40
N LEU A 280 -3.69 1.79 -24.14
CA LEU A 280 -3.51 2.39 -22.81
C LEU A 280 -4.30 1.69 -21.69
N HIS A 281 -5.53 1.26 -22.02
CA HIS A 281 -6.47 0.62 -21.10
C HIS A 281 -6.26 -0.89 -20.94
N ASN A 282 -5.36 -1.49 -21.71
CA ASN A 282 -5.03 -2.91 -21.60
C ASN A 282 -4.08 -3.15 -20.40
N ILE A 283 -4.62 -2.96 -19.19
CA ILE A 283 -3.96 -3.26 -17.91
C ILE A 283 -4.58 -4.54 -17.33
N PRO A 284 -3.81 -5.45 -16.69
CA PRO A 284 -4.40 -6.59 -16.00
C PRO A 284 -5.44 -6.14 -14.97
N ALA A 285 -6.62 -6.76 -14.98
CA ALA A 285 -7.78 -6.35 -14.18
C ALA A 285 -7.47 -6.20 -12.68
N ALA A 286 -6.62 -7.09 -12.14
CA ALA A 286 -6.12 -7.02 -10.76
C ALA A 286 -5.60 -5.63 -10.39
N PHE A 287 -4.75 -5.07 -11.26
CA PHE A 287 -4.13 -3.77 -11.02
C PHE A 287 -5.06 -2.61 -11.35
N ASP A 288 -6.02 -2.79 -12.25
CA ASP A 288 -7.08 -1.80 -12.48
C ASP A 288 -7.91 -1.63 -11.20
N TRP A 289 -8.42 -2.74 -10.64
CA TRP A 289 -9.22 -2.68 -9.43
C TRP A 289 -8.48 -2.07 -8.24
N ILE A 290 -7.21 -2.46 -8.05
CA ILE A 290 -6.35 -1.93 -6.99
C ILE A 290 -6.08 -0.43 -7.21
N ALA A 291 -5.81 0.01 -8.44
CA ALA A 291 -5.58 1.43 -8.73
C ALA A 291 -6.78 2.29 -8.34
N GLU A 292 -8.00 1.88 -8.71
CA GLU A 292 -9.22 2.61 -8.36
C GLU A 292 -9.42 2.69 -6.84
N ALA A 293 -9.26 1.56 -6.14
CA ALA A 293 -9.43 1.52 -4.69
C ALA A 293 -8.38 2.39 -3.97
N LEU A 294 -7.11 2.26 -4.34
CA LEU A 294 -6.01 3.04 -3.75
C LEU A 294 -6.12 4.53 -4.06
N ALA A 295 -6.56 4.91 -5.26
CA ALA A 295 -6.78 6.31 -5.61
C ALA A 295 -7.77 6.96 -4.64
N LEU A 296 -8.94 6.35 -4.41
CA LEU A 296 -9.92 6.86 -3.45
C LEU A 296 -9.39 6.94 -2.02
N ARG A 297 -8.51 6.01 -1.62
CA ARG A 297 -7.83 6.09 -0.33
C ARG A 297 -6.88 7.28 -0.28
N PHE A 298 -6.02 7.45 -1.28
CA PHE A 298 -5.03 8.53 -1.30
C PHE A 298 -5.63 9.92 -1.57
N GLN A 299 -6.85 10.01 -2.11
CA GLN A 299 -7.64 11.25 -2.15
C GLN A 299 -8.07 11.74 -0.75
N ARG A 300 -8.09 10.86 0.26
CA ARG A 300 -8.50 11.21 1.64
C ARG A 300 -7.33 11.33 2.62
N ARG A 301 -6.20 10.68 2.36
CA ARG A 301 -5.04 10.64 3.25
C ARG A 301 -3.76 10.44 2.47
N SER A 302 -2.65 10.88 3.04
CA SER A 302 -1.34 10.82 2.38
C SER A 302 -0.59 9.48 2.57
N THR A 303 -1.00 8.67 3.55
CA THR A 303 -0.32 7.41 3.90
C THR A 303 -1.30 6.32 4.33
N LEU A 304 -0.93 5.06 4.12
CA LEU A 304 -1.66 3.85 4.49
C LEU A 304 -0.83 2.92 5.39
N PRO A 305 -1.41 2.34 6.45
CA PRO A 305 -0.81 1.18 7.09
C PRO A 305 -0.78 -0.04 6.14
N PHE A 306 0.23 -0.89 6.26
CA PHE A 306 0.31 -2.13 5.48
C PHE A 306 -0.88 -3.07 5.69
N GLY A 307 -1.45 -3.11 6.91
CA GLY A 307 -2.63 -3.91 7.20
C GLY A 307 -3.85 -3.49 6.38
N GLU A 308 -3.97 -2.20 6.10
CA GLU A 308 -5.06 -1.69 5.26
C GLU A 308 -4.77 -1.85 3.76
N LEU A 309 -3.52 -1.70 3.33
CA LEU A 309 -3.13 -2.08 1.97
C LEU A 309 -3.47 -3.57 1.72
N LYS A 310 -3.24 -4.44 2.70
CA LYS A 310 -3.56 -5.86 2.60
C LYS A 310 -5.07 -6.09 2.37
N GLN A 311 -5.94 -5.35 3.04
CA GLN A 311 -7.40 -5.46 2.86
C GLN A 311 -7.86 -5.20 1.41
N HIS A 312 -7.09 -4.44 0.63
CA HIS A 312 -7.38 -4.18 -0.78
C HIS A 312 -6.73 -5.19 -1.75
N ILE A 313 -5.71 -5.91 -1.30
CA ILE A 313 -4.96 -6.88 -2.12
C ILE A 313 -5.48 -8.30 -1.93
N GLU A 314 -5.82 -8.70 -0.71
CA GLU A 314 -6.23 -10.07 -0.35
C GLU A 314 -7.47 -10.54 -1.14
N PRO A 315 -8.56 -9.76 -1.24
CA PRO A 315 -9.70 -10.13 -2.09
C PRO A 315 -9.33 -10.30 -3.57
N VAL A 316 -8.49 -9.41 -4.10
CA VAL A 316 -8.00 -9.49 -5.50
C VAL A 316 -7.15 -10.74 -5.71
N SER A 317 -6.32 -11.08 -4.73
CA SER A 317 -5.51 -12.31 -4.75
C SER A 317 -6.37 -13.56 -4.82
N GLN A 318 -7.45 -13.63 -4.04
CA GLN A 318 -8.39 -14.75 -4.03
C GLN A 318 -9.06 -14.93 -5.40
N VAL A 319 -9.56 -13.84 -5.97
CA VAL A 319 -10.27 -13.84 -7.26
C VAL A 319 -9.35 -14.18 -8.44
N THR A 320 -8.17 -13.58 -8.47
CA THR A 320 -7.24 -13.72 -9.61
C THR A 320 -6.29 -14.91 -9.49
N ARG A 321 -6.23 -15.54 -8.30
CA ARG A 321 -5.26 -16.57 -7.91
C ARG A 321 -3.80 -16.12 -7.98
N ILE A 322 -3.55 -14.81 -8.11
CA ILE A 322 -2.22 -14.24 -8.00
C ILE A 322 -1.90 -14.07 -6.51
N PRO A 323 -0.79 -14.61 -5.98
CA PRO A 323 -0.42 -14.44 -4.58
C PRO A 323 -0.35 -12.97 -4.13
N GLU A 324 -0.87 -12.68 -2.93
CA GLU A 324 -0.88 -11.32 -2.36
C GLU A 324 0.50 -10.65 -2.37
N TRP A 325 1.55 -11.43 -2.04
CA TRP A 325 2.91 -10.92 -1.99
C TRP A 325 3.40 -10.48 -3.39
N GLN A 326 2.96 -11.16 -4.45
CA GLN A 326 3.32 -10.86 -5.83
C GLN A 326 2.62 -9.58 -6.27
N LEU A 327 1.29 -9.49 -6.07
CA LEU A 327 0.52 -8.27 -6.32
C LEU A 327 1.16 -7.07 -5.62
N ARG A 328 1.38 -7.17 -4.30
CA ARG A 328 2.01 -6.12 -3.50
C ARG A 328 3.35 -5.69 -4.09
N ARG A 329 4.22 -6.66 -4.41
CA ARG A 329 5.58 -6.38 -4.90
C ARG A 329 5.54 -5.68 -6.26
N VAL A 330 4.61 -6.02 -7.15
CA VAL A 330 4.43 -5.31 -8.42
C VAL A 330 4.04 -3.84 -8.18
N LEU A 331 3.16 -3.54 -7.21
CA LEU A 331 2.77 -2.14 -6.91
C LEU A 331 3.97 -1.27 -6.50
N PHE A 332 4.89 -1.80 -5.70
CA PHE A 332 6.12 -1.09 -5.36
C PHE A 332 7.09 -1.02 -6.55
N ALA A 333 7.22 -2.12 -7.29
CA ALA A 333 8.20 -2.22 -8.37
C ALA A 333 7.84 -1.37 -9.60
N ALA A 334 6.55 -1.20 -9.86
CA ALA A 334 6.00 -0.31 -10.89
C ALA A 334 5.97 1.17 -10.48
N GLY A 335 6.49 1.49 -9.29
CA GLY A 335 6.50 2.86 -8.76
C GLY A 335 5.10 3.42 -8.53
N TRP A 336 4.12 2.58 -8.17
CA TRP A 336 2.81 3.06 -7.73
C TRP A 336 2.84 3.44 -6.26
N LEU A 337 3.54 2.64 -5.45
CA LEU A 337 3.65 2.80 -4.02
C LEU A 337 5.11 2.90 -3.61
N CYS A 338 5.37 3.64 -2.53
CA CYS A 338 6.67 3.67 -1.86
C CYS A 338 6.48 3.43 -0.35
N VAL A 339 7.54 2.92 0.28
CA VAL A 339 7.58 2.80 1.74
C VAL A 339 8.17 4.10 2.28
N VAL A 340 7.49 4.67 3.27
CA VAL A 340 7.91 5.90 3.94
C VAL A 340 7.99 5.68 5.44
N GLN A 341 8.95 6.35 6.08
CA GLN A 341 9.17 6.29 7.52
C GLN A 341 9.40 7.70 8.07
N ARG A 342 8.70 8.07 9.14
CA ARG A 342 8.96 9.38 9.77
C ARG A 342 10.33 9.42 10.44
N ARG A 343 11.00 10.58 10.38
CA ARG A 343 12.34 10.85 10.95
C ARG A 343 12.40 10.55 12.44
N HIS A 344 11.37 10.99 13.16
CA HIS A 344 11.28 10.95 14.62
C HIS A 344 10.30 9.88 15.18
N ALA A 345 9.65 9.11 14.29
CA ALA A 345 8.68 8.07 14.65
C ALA A 345 8.52 7.06 13.49
N PRO A 346 9.48 6.15 13.29
CA PRO A 346 9.70 5.40 12.06
C PRO A 346 8.84 4.15 11.95
N TYR A 347 7.53 4.31 12.11
CA TYR A 347 6.59 3.29 11.67
C TYR A 347 6.56 3.31 10.14
N SER A 348 6.87 2.17 9.52
CA SER A 348 6.79 2.03 8.07
C SER A 348 5.33 2.13 7.64
N LEU A 349 5.05 3.14 6.83
CA LEU A 349 3.78 3.34 6.16
C LEU A 349 3.98 3.28 4.66
N VAL A 350 2.88 3.12 3.95
CA VAL A 350 2.84 3.13 2.49
C VAL A 350 2.35 4.51 2.06
N SER A 351 3.03 5.12 1.09
CA SER A 351 2.54 6.32 0.41
C SER A 351 2.47 6.09 -1.09
N LEU A 352 1.73 6.94 -1.78
CA LEU A 352 1.75 6.98 -3.23
C LEU A 352 3.14 7.44 -3.68
N ALA A 353 3.76 6.70 -4.59
CA ALA A 353 5.01 7.12 -5.18
C ALA A 353 4.77 8.26 -6.18
N GLU A 354 5.76 9.15 -6.30
CA GLU A 354 5.71 10.26 -7.24
C GLU A 354 5.71 9.72 -8.69
N ARG A 355 4.78 10.22 -9.50
CA ARG A 355 4.71 9.89 -10.93
C ARG A 355 5.90 10.51 -11.63
N THR A 356 6.56 9.75 -12.49
CA THR A 356 7.79 10.15 -13.15
C THR A 356 7.65 10.07 -14.66
N ILE A 357 8.36 10.93 -15.38
CA ILE A 357 8.41 10.95 -16.84
C ILE A 357 9.85 11.08 -17.32
N SER A 358 10.23 10.32 -18.34
CA SER A 358 11.49 10.52 -19.08
C SER A 358 11.20 10.84 -20.55
N VAL A 359 12.15 11.48 -21.23
CA VAL A 359 12.00 11.98 -22.60
C VAL A 359 13.20 11.56 -23.44
N ASP A 360 12.93 10.86 -24.53
CA ASP A 360 13.90 10.52 -25.57
C ASP A 360 13.52 11.27 -26.86
N VAL A 361 14.47 12.06 -27.37
CA VAL A 361 14.27 12.88 -28.57
C VAL A 361 14.88 12.13 -29.76
N THR A 362 14.02 11.66 -30.66
CA THR A 362 14.46 11.05 -31.93
C THR A 362 14.34 12.06 -33.07
N GLU A 363 15.02 11.81 -34.20
CA GLU A 363 15.02 12.72 -35.36
C GLU A 363 13.62 13.04 -35.92
N GLN A 364 12.62 12.22 -35.64
CA GLN A 364 11.26 12.35 -36.21
C GLN A 364 10.15 12.58 -35.17
N ARG A 365 10.34 12.20 -33.90
CA ARG A 365 9.32 12.25 -32.83
C ARG A 365 9.92 12.35 -31.44
N ILE A 366 9.14 12.82 -30.48
CA ILE A 366 9.49 12.78 -29.06
C ILE A 366 8.80 11.61 -28.41
N ILE A 367 9.57 10.73 -27.78
CA ILE A 367 9.05 9.59 -27.04
C ILE A 367 9.16 9.91 -25.55
N ALA A 368 8.03 10.02 -24.87
CA ALA A 368 8.00 10.21 -23.43
C ALA A 368 7.46 8.96 -22.72
N ARG A 369 8.02 8.63 -21.56
CA ARG A 369 7.67 7.41 -20.81
C ARG A 369 7.29 7.74 -19.39
N ILE A 370 6.05 7.41 -19.03
CA ILE A 370 5.49 7.69 -17.72
C ILE A 370 5.47 6.41 -16.88
N MET A 371 5.92 6.53 -15.64
CA MET A 371 5.82 5.50 -14.61
C MET A 371 5.04 6.05 -13.41
N GLY A 372 4.14 5.22 -12.87
CA GLY A 372 3.30 5.55 -11.72
C GLY A 372 1.87 5.04 -11.87
N MET A 373 1.09 5.17 -10.80
CA MET A 373 -0.30 4.73 -10.76
C MET A 373 -1.19 5.71 -11.52
N PHE A 374 -2.06 5.21 -12.41
CA PHE A 374 -3.10 5.98 -13.10
C PHE A 374 -4.42 5.21 -13.08
N THR A 375 -5.47 5.86 -12.57
CA THR A 375 -6.87 5.38 -12.62
C THR A 375 -7.41 5.42 -14.05
N ARG A 376 -8.54 4.75 -14.30
CA ARG A 376 -9.25 4.79 -15.58
C ARG A 376 -9.60 6.22 -16.00
N SER A 377 -10.12 7.04 -15.07
CA SER A 377 -10.41 8.46 -15.33
C SER A 377 -9.18 9.23 -15.79
N GLU A 378 -8.04 9.02 -15.12
CA GLU A 378 -6.79 9.72 -15.48
C GLU A 378 -6.23 9.24 -16.82
N ARG A 379 -6.40 7.95 -17.15
CA ARG A 379 -6.00 7.41 -18.46
C ARG A 379 -6.89 7.94 -19.59
N ASN A 380 -8.19 8.05 -19.37
CA ASN A 380 -9.09 8.69 -20.32
C ASN A 380 -8.64 10.14 -20.57
N LEU A 381 -8.37 10.90 -19.51
CA LEU A 381 -7.89 12.28 -19.62
C LEU A 381 -6.53 12.37 -20.34
N LEU A 382 -5.60 11.46 -20.07
CA LEU A 382 -4.33 11.37 -20.80
C LEU A 382 -4.57 11.19 -22.31
N GLN A 383 -5.49 10.31 -22.69
CA GLN A 383 -5.81 10.02 -24.08
C GLN A 383 -6.53 11.19 -24.76
N GLU A 384 -7.46 11.85 -24.07
CA GLU A 384 -8.19 13.03 -24.54
C GLU A 384 -7.28 14.26 -24.75
N THR A 385 -6.14 14.32 -24.06
CA THR A 385 -5.18 15.45 -24.14
C THR A 385 -4.31 15.41 -25.40
N LEU A 386 -4.28 14.28 -26.12
CA LEU A 386 -3.44 14.09 -27.31
C LEU A 386 -3.96 14.88 -28.51
N ASN A 387 -3.04 15.35 -29.36
CA ASN A 387 -3.38 15.84 -30.69
C ASN A 387 -3.60 14.67 -31.67
N ASP A 388 -4.24 14.94 -32.81
CA ASP A 388 -4.59 13.93 -33.83
C ASP A 388 -3.41 13.09 -34.34
N ASP A 389 -2.18 13.62 -34.34
CA ASP A 389 -0.96 12.96 -34.82
C ASP A 389 -0.15 12.25 -33.72
N GLU A 390 -0.53 12.45 -32.46
CA GLU A 390 0.12 11.90 -31.27
C GLU A 390 -0.43 10.51 -30.94
N ARG A 391 0.36 9.70 -30.25
CA ARG A 391 -0.07 8.34 -29.85
C ARG A 391 0.26 8.07 -28.39
N ILE A 392 -0.61 7.28 -27.76
CA ILE A 392 -0.42 6.78 -26.41
C ILE A 392 -0.62 5.27 -26.40
N GLY A 393 0.08 4.60 -25.51
CA GLY A 393 -0.09 3.17 -25.30
C GLY A 393 0.70 2.74 -24.10
N ARG A 394 0.67 1.44 -23.84
CA ARG A 394 1.39 0.83 -22.74
C ARG A 394 2.41 -0.14 -23.28
N ARG A 395 3.60 -0.16 -22.69
CA ARG A 395 4.55 -1.25 -22.93
C ARG A 395 4.46 -2.25 -21.81
N LEU A 396 4.29 -3.53 -22.15
CA LEU A 396 4.12 -4.64 -21.21
C LEU A 396 4.93 -5.86 -21.65
N VAL A 397 5.14 -6.78 -20.73
CA VAL A 397 5.64 -8.14 -21.04
C VAL A 397 4.47 -9.01 -21.47
N GLU A 398 4.58 -9.70 -22.60
CA GLU A 398 3.49 -10.47 -23.24
C GLU A 398 2.93 -11.61 -22.36
N ASP A 399 3.81 -12.31 -21.63
CA ASP A 399 3.47 -13.58 -20.95
C ASP A 399 3.12 -13.46 -19.47
N ASN A 400 3.20 -12.28 -18.85
CA ASN A 400 3.04 -12.17 -17.40
C ASN A 400 1.80 -11.35 -17.04
N GLY A 401 0.75 -12.04 -16.58
CA GLY A 401 -0.39 -11.41 -15.89
C GLY A 401 -0.01 -10.54 -14.68
N CYS A 402 1.27 -10.54 -14.28
CA CYS A 402 1.90 -9.71 -13.27
C CYS A 402 2.91 -8.68 -13.82
N SER A 403 2.60 -8.04 -14.96
CA SER A 403 3.38 -6.91 -15.50
C SER A 403 2.58 -5.60 -15.42
N ILE A 404 3.18 -4.58 -14.80
CA ILE A 404 2.78 -3.18 -14.92
C ILE A 404 3.99 -2.46 -15.50
N GLY A 405 4.08 -2.42 -16.83
CA GLY A 405 5.11 -1.64 -17.52
C GLY A 405 4.78 -0.15 -17.54
N CYS A 406 5.32 0.59 -18.51
CA CYS A 406 5.17 2.05 -18.59
C CYS A 406 4.12 2.48 -19.61
N ILE A 407 3.59 3.69 -19.43
CA ILE A 407 2.81 4.39 -20.46
C ILE A 407 3.82 5.09 -21.37
N GLU A 408 3.75 4.82 -22.67
CA GLU A 408 4.59 5.46 -23.68
C GLU A 408 3.76 6.43 -24.52
N LEU A 409 4.23 7.66 -24.61
CA LEU A 409 3.68 8.76 -25.38
C LEU A 409 4.58 9.03 -26.58
N HIS A 410 3.98 9.19 -27.75
CA HIS A 410 4.63 9.62 -28.98
C HIS A 410 4.09 11.01 -29.31
N LEU A 411 4.86 12.03 -28.98
CA LEU A 411 4.45 13.43 -29.01
C LEU A 411 5.08 14.17 -30.19
N SER A 412 4.37 15.22 -30.63
CA SER A 412 4.73 16.05 -31.77
C SER A 412 5.91 17.00 -31.48
N ALA A 413 5.98 17.56 -30.26
CA ALA A 413 6.98 18.57 -29.89
C ALA A 413 7.33 18.55 -28.38
N ARG A 414 8.44 19.19 -28.00
CA ARG A 414 8.97 19.15 -26.61
C ARG A 414 8.07 19.89 -25.64
N ASP A 415 7.46 20.98 -26.09
CA ASP A 415 6.51 21.78 -25.29
C ASP A 415 5.30 20.95 -24.85
N ARG A 416 4.93 19.93 -25.63
CA ARG A 416 3.87 18.99 -25.26
C ARG A 416 4.22 18.22 -23.99
N VAL A 417 5.47 17.79 -23.84
CA VAL A 417 5.94 17.12 -22.61
C VAL A 417 5.73 18.01 -21.39
N HIS A 418 6.06 19.30 -21.50
CA HIS A 418 5.88 20.26 -20.40
C HIS A 418 4.41 20.40 -20.01
N ALA A 419 3.49 20.43 -20.98
CA ALA A 419 2.05 20.44 -20.69
C ALA A 419 1.60 19.19 -19.91
N PHE A 420 2.07 17.99 -20.30
CA PHE A 420 1.78 16.75 -19.56
C PHE A 420 2.38 16.76 -18.14
N ILE A 421 3.59 17.29 -17.98
CA ILE A 421 4.25 17.43 -16.67
C ILE A 421 3.39 18.28 -15.73
N GLU A 422 2.95 19.45 -16.18
CA GLU A 422 2.15 20.37 -15.38
C GLU A 422 0.76 19.80 -15.06
N GLN A 423 0.06 19.28 -16.06
CA GLN A 423 -1.31 18.78 -15.91
C GLN A 423 -1.41 17.56 -14.99
N PHE A 424 -0.44 16.64 -15.05
CA PHE A 424 -0.47 15.40 -14.29
C PHE A 424 0.49 15.38 -13.08
N GLY A 425 1.18 16.49 -12.83
CA GLY A 425 2.14 16.62 -11.72
C GLY A 425 3.28 15.60 -11.80
N LEU A 426 3.86 15.43 -12.99
CA LEU A 426 4.90 14.43 -13.24
C LEU A 426 6.29 14.99 -12.91
N ARG A 427 7.13 14.22 -12.23
CA ARG A 427 8.53 14.56 -12.06
C ARG A 427 9.34 14.13 -13.27
N LEU A 428 10.02 15.07 -13.91
CA LEU A 428 10.97 14.78 -14.97
C LEU A 428 12.17 14.03 -14.37
N VAL A 429 12.55 12.92 -15.00
CA VAL A 429 13.76 12.16 -14.72
C VAL A 429 14.71 12.36 -15.89
N ASN A 430 15.81 13.09 -15.68
CA ASN A 430 16.81 13.23 -16.73
C ASN A 430 17.68 11.97 -16.76
N HIS A 431 18.12 11.59 -17.96
CA HIS A 431 19.07 10.48 -18.11
C HIS A 431 20.38 10.74 -17.36
N ASP A 432 20.78 12.01 -17.25
CA ASP A 432 21.99 12.44 -16.55
C ASP A 432 21.87 12.38 -15.02
N ASP A 433 20.63 12.42 -14.48
CA ASP A 433 20.38 12.31 -13.04
C ASP A 433 20.56 10.87 -12.53
N LEU A 434 20.67 9.92 -13.46
CA LEU A 434 20.81 8.50 -13.18
C LEU A 434 22.18 8.00 -13.63
N PRO A 435 22.82 7.11 -12.86
CA PRO A 435 24.12 6.58 -13.23
C PRO A 435 24.02 5.85 -14.58
N VAL A 436 24.99 6.10 -15.47
CA VAL A 436 25.07 5.54 -16.84
C VAL A 436 24.98 3.99 -16.84
N ASN A 437 25.31 3.36 -15.72
CA ASN A 437 25.10 1.94 -15.45
C ASN A 437 24.37 1.79 -14.11
N ALA A 438 23.20 1.15 -14.10
CA ALA A 438 22.40 0.91 -12.89
C ALA A 438 23.21 0.27 -11.75
N LEU A 439 24.21 -0.56 -12.07
CA LEU A 439 25.05 -1.24 -11.09
C LEU A 439 26.34 -0.50 -10.75
N SER A 440 26.80 0.45 -11.58
CA SER A 440 27.73 1.49 -11.07
C SER A 440 27.04 2.30 -9.98
N GLY A 441 25.75 2.57 -10.19
CA GLY A 441 24.82 3.07 -9.20
C GLY A 441 24.49 2.10 -8.07
N LEU A 442 24.93 0.85 -8.10
CA LEU A 442 24.87 -0.05 -6.93
C LEU A 442 26.14 0.02 -6.11
N LEU A 443 27.29 0.10 -6.77
CA LEU A 443 28.59 0.14 -6.12
C LEU A 443 28.86 1.50 -5.46
N LEU A 444 28.36 2.59 -6.04
CA LEU A 444 28.42 3.95 -5.46
C LEU A 444 27.69 4.07 -4.11
N PRO A 445 26.42 3.66 -3.98
CA PRO A 445 25.71 3.55 -2.70
C PRO A 445 26.43 2.74 -1.64
N LEU A 446 27.08 1.65 -2.05
CA LEU A 446 27.87 0.86 -1.12
C LEU A 446 29.11 1.63 -0.63
N SER A 447 29.71 2.48 -1.47
CA SER A 447 30.78 3.38 -1.03
C SER A 447 30.31 4.46 -0.04
N GLN A 448 29.01 4.77 -0.03
CA GLN A 448 28.38 5.65 0.97
C GLN A 448 27.91 4.90 2.23
N MET A 449 27.87 3.56 2.20
CA MET A 449 27.67 2.78 3.41
C MET A 449 28.88 2.95 4.32
N GLN A 450 28.63 3.11 5.62
CA GLN A 450 29.71 3.29 6.58
C GLN A 450 30.32 1.93 6.94
N PHE A 451 31.63 1.78 6.77
CA PHE A 451 32.35 0.64 7.32
C PHE A 451 32.64 0.85 8.81
N ILE A 452 32.28 -0.13 9.62
CA ILE A 452 32.60 -0.16 11.05
C ILE A 452 33.36 -1.44 11.38
N PRO A 453 34.46 -1.37 12.16
CA PRO A 453 35.31 -2.53 12.43
C PRO A 453 34.63 -3.54 13.36
N THR A 454 33.82 -3.09 14.32
CA THR A 454 33.21 -3.96 15.34
C THR A 454 31.84 -3.46 15.75
N LEU A 455 30.91 -4.39 15.97
CA LEU A 455 29.63 -4.12 16.63
C LEU A 455 29.78 -4.24 18.16
N PRO A 456 28.99 -3.48 18.95
CA PRO A 456 28.94 -3.65 20.40
C PRO A 456 28.59 -5.11 20.78
N PRO A 457 29.28 -5.72 21.76
CA PRO A 457 29.08 -7.13 22.11
C PRO A 457 27.71 -7.43 22.74
N ASP A 458 27.09 -6.42 23.36
CA ASP A 458 25.79 -6.56 24.03
C ASP A 458 24.58 -6.28 23.12
N LEU A 459 24.82 -6.07 21.82
CA LEU A 459 23.79 -5.74 20.86
C LEU A 459 22.91 -6.97 20.57
N HIS A 460 21.59 -6.81 20.77
CA HIS A 460 20.60 -7.81 20.33
C HIS A 460 20.23 -7.52 18.88
N VAL A 461 20.27 -8.57 18.06
CA VAL A 461 20.12 -8.47 16.62
C VAL A 461 19.25 -9.60 16.07
N SER A 462 18.58 -9.34 14.97
CA SER A 462 17.97 -10.36 14.12
C SER A 462 18.87 -10.66 12.93
N LEU A 463 18.91 -11.91 12.50
CA LEU A 463 19.61 -12.35 11.30
C LEU A 463 18.60 -12.61 10.18
N TRP A 464 18.95 -12.20 8.96
CA TRP A 464 18.12 -12.48 7.78
C TRP A 464 18.24 -13.95 7.38
N GLN A 465 17.11 -14.66 7.33
CA GLN A 465 17.04 -16.05 6.88
C GLN A 465 16.56 -16.08 5.43
N ALA A 466 17.50 -15.98 4.48
CA ALA A 466 17.20 -15.85 3.05
C ALA A 466 16.31 -16.96 2.49
N GLU A 467 16.41 -18.19 3.01
CA GLU A 467 15.58 -19.33 2.58
C GLU A 467 14.13 -19.24 3.06
N LYS A 468 13.87 -18.53 4.16
CA LYS A 468 12.55 -18.39 4.78
C LYS A 468 11.95 -17.00 4.56
N TYR A 469 12.69 -16.09 3.95
CA TYR A 469 12.30 -14.68 3.74
C TYR A 469 11.84 -13.98 5.01
N GLN A 470 12.47 -14.27 6.14
CA GLN A 470 12.11 -13.72 7.44
C GLN A 470 13.34 -13.36 8.27
N TRP A 471 13.13 -12.49 9.24
CA TRP A 471 14.10 -12.20 10.28
C TRP A 471 14.01 -13.26 11.37
N SER A 472 15.15 -13.70 11.90
CA SER A 472 15.19 -14.50 13.11
C SER A 472 14.69 -13.71 14.32
N GLU A 473 14.36 -14.43 15.39
CA GLU A 473 14.21 -13.81 16.71
C GLU A 473 15.47 -13.04 17.10
N GLU A 474 15.28 -12.02 17.94
CA GLU A 474 16.38 -11.22 18.45
C GLU A 474 17.26 -12.06 19.36
N GLN A 475 18.57 -12.06 19.07
CA GLN A 475 19.56 -12.83 19.80
C GLN A 475 20.84 -12.02 19.91
N ARG A 476 21.71 -12.41 20.87
CA ARG A 476 23.08 -11.88 20.90
C ARG A 476 23.85 -12.40 19.69
N LEU A 477 24.68 -11.55 19.10
CA LEU A 477 25.48 -11.93 17.94
C LEU A 477 26.60 -12.89 18.36
N THR A 478 26.37 -14.19 18.18
CA THR A 478 27.36 -15.26 18.45
C THR A 478 28.06 -15.74 17.18
N GLN A 479 27.46 -15.49 16.01
CA GLN A 479 27.97 -15.99 14.73
C GLN A 479 29.01 -15.06 14.12
N THR A 480 30.12 -15.65 13.68
CA THR A 480 31.23 -14.94 13.03
C THR A 480 31.34 -15.16 11.52
N VAL A 481 30.33 -15.82 10.94
CA VAL A 481 30.31 -16.16 9.52
C VAL A 481 30.24 -14.89 8.67
N ASN A 482 31.04 -14.81 7.61
CA ASN A 482 30.94 -13.73 6.63
C ASN A 482 29.58 -13.76 5.90
N ASN A 483 29.17 -12.62 5.34
CA ASN A 483 27.94 -12.46 4.55
C ASN A 483 26.63 -12.59 5.34
N LEU A 484 26.68 -12.38 6.66
CA LEU A 484 25.47 -12.24 7.48
C LEU A 484 24.85 -10.86 7.25
N LEU A 485 23.57 -10.84 6.89
CA LEU A 485 22.74 -9.65 6.97
C LEU A 485 22.06 -9.61 8.34
N ILE A 486 22.42 -8.59 9.08
CA ILE A 486 22.07 -8.39 10.48
C ILE A 486 21.18 -7.15 10.54
N ARG A 487 20.16 -7.17 11.38
CA ARG A 487 19.34 -6.01 11.69
C ARG A 487 19.33 -5.79 13.19
N CYS A 488 19.55 -4.56 13.61
CA CYS A 488 19.41 -4.14 15.00
C CYS A 488 18.34 -3.07 15.11
N GLN A 489 17.51 -3.17 16.13
CA GLN A 489 16.61 -2.10 16.52
C GLN A 489 17.37 -1.05 17.33
N GLU A 490 17.69 0.09 16.71
CA GLU A 490 18.07 1.29 17.45
C GLU A 490 16.81 1.89 18.13
N LYS A 491 16.98 2.91 18.99
CA LYS A 491 15.90 3.52 19.81
C LYS A 491 14.56 3.67 19.09
N GLN A 492 14.59 3.94 17.78
CA GLN A 492 13.39 4.03 16.97
C GLN A 492 13.50 3.29 15.62
N ARG A 493 14.68 3.14 15.00
CA ARG A 493 14.83 2.61 13.63
C ARG A 493 15.59 1.30 13.56
N TYR A 494 15.33 0.55 12.49
CA TYR A 494 16.23 -0.54 12.15
C TYR A 494 17.48 -0.03 11.45
N ARG A 495 18.63 -0.47 11.93
CA ARG A 495 19.90 -0.39 11.23
C ARG A 495 20.24 -1.77 10.70
N TYR A 496 20.72 -1.81 9.47
CA TYR A 496 21.14 -3.03 8.81
C TYR A 496 22.67 -3.06 8.71
N PHE A 497 23.24 -4.23 8.99
CA PHE A 497 24.67 -4.46 8.93
C PHE A 497 24.96 -5.68 8.05
N ILE A 498 25.95 -5.56 7.17
CA ILE A 498 26.44 -6.67 6.33
C ILE A 498 27.84 -7.01 6.80
N ARG A 499 28.02 -8.21 7.37
CA ARG A 499 29.32 -8.66 7.85
C ARG A 499 30.26 -9.02 6.70
N GLN A 500 31.47 -8.45 6.70
CA GLN A 500 32.53 -8.70 5.72
C GLN A 500 33.90 -8.81 6.39
N ASN A 501 34.56 -9.98 6.30
CA ASN A 501 35.92 -10.24 6.75
C ASN A 501 36.25 -9.62 8.11
N ALA A 502 36.81 -8.40 8.10
CA ALA A 502 37.32 -7.64 9.23
C ALA A 502 36.32 -6.66 9.87
N GLY A 503 35.07 -6.58 9.41
CA GLY A 503 34.08 -5.66 9.98
C GLY A 503 32.68 -5.76 9.36
N TYR A 504 31.97 -4.64 9.37
CA TYR A 504 30.57 -4.54 8.98
C TYR A 504 30.32 -3.30 8.12
N TRP A 505 29.57 -3.47 7.05
CA TRP A 505 28.97 -2.35 6.31
C TRP A 505 27.63 -2.00 6.92
N GLN A 506 27.34 -0.71 7.04
CA GLN A 506 26.13 -0.20 7.68
C GLN A 506 25.26 0.59 6.70
N THR A 507 23.95 0.32 6.73
CA THR A 507 22.90 1.07 6.00
C THR A 507 21.61 1.11 6.82
N ASP A 508 20.74 2.08 6.56
CA ASP A 508 19.36 2.13 7.08
C ASP A 508 18.30 1.72 6.04
N SER A 509 18.71 1.32 4.83
CA SER A 509 17.81 0.77 3.81
C SER A 509 17.89 -0.74 3.71
N PHE A 510 16.74 -1.40 3.83
CA PHE A 510 16.64 -2.85 3.71
C PHE A 510 16.92 -3.35 2.29
N SER A 511 16.38 -2.67 1.28
CA SER A 511 16.55 -3.01 -0.13
C SER A 511 18.02 -3.01 -0.51
N TRP A 512 18.74 -1.97 -0.07
CA TRP A 512 20.18 -1.84 -0.25
C TRP A 512 20.98 -2.89 0.55
N ALA A 513 20.56 -3.20 1.78
CA ALA A 513 21.24 -4.21 2.59
C ALA A 513 21.16 -5.63 2.00
N LEU A 514 19.98 -6.03 1.49
CA LEU A 514 19.80 -7.30 0.78
C LEU A 514 20.71 -7.41 -0.44
N MET A 515 20.76 -6.33 -1.21
CA MET A 515 21.61 -6.22 -2.38
C MET A 515 23.09 -6.33 -2.02
N ALA A 516 23.56 -5.55 -1.04
CA ALA A 516 24.92 -5.56 -0.54
C ALA A 516 25.34 -6.96 -0.06
N GLN A 517 24.47 -7.63 0.71
CA GLN A 517 24.70 -8.98 1.20
C GLN A 517 24.92 -9.97 0.07
N MET A 518 24.08 -9.93 -0.97
CA MET A 518 24.24 -10.79 -2.12
C MET A 518 25.58 -10.53 -2.82
N ILE A 519 26.06 -9.27 -2.89
CA ILE A 519 27.28 -8.90 -3.65
C ILE A 519 28.46 -9.53 -2.95
N CYS A 520 28.50 -9.30 -1.65
CA CYS A 520 29.46 -9.84 -0.73
C CYS A 520 29.50 -11.38 -0.71
N SER A 521 28.34 -12.03 -0.90
CA SER A 521 28.24 -13.49 -0.85
C SER A 521 28.88 -14.22 -2.04
N GLY A 522 29.17 -13.52 -3.14
CA GLY A 522 29.64 -14.16 -4.38
C GLY A 522 28.58 -15.04 -5.06
N VAL A 523 27.34 -15.05 -4.56
CA VAL A 523 26.23 -15.84 -5.11
C VAL A 523 25.67 -15.18 -6.36
N MET A 524 25.12 -15.98 -7.27
CA MET A 524 24.44 -15.51 -8.47
C MET A 524 23.37 -14.45 -8.16
N PHE A 525 23.54 -13.27 -8.78
CA PHE A 525 22.63 -12.12 -8.76
C PHE A 525 21.42 -12.31 -9.65
N GLY A 526 21.58 -13.08 -10.70
CA GLY A 526 20.53 -13.39 -11.64
C GLY A 526 21.08 -14.01 -12.92
N VAL A 527 20.19 -14.08 -13.90
CA VAL A 527 20.40 -14.76 -15.17
C VAL A 527 20.16 -13.77 -16.30
N GLN A 528 21.08 -13.72 -17.25
CA GLN A 528 20.86 -13.04 -18.52
C GLN A 528 20.13 -13.98 -19.47
N LYS A 529 18.97 -13.55 -19.98
CA LYS A 529 18.16 -14.26 -20.98
C LYS A 529 18.28 -13.53 -22.32
N GLY A 530 19.13 -14.02 -23.21
CA GLY A 530 19.39 -13.37 -24.49
C GLY A 530 20.24 -12.09 -24.39
N ASP A 531 20.14 -11.19 -25.36
CA ASP A 531 21.05 -10.03 -25.46
C ASP A 531 20.65 -8.84 -24.57
N SER A 532 19.36 -8.71 -24.21
CA SER A 532 18.82 -7.55 -23.51
C SER A 532 18.14 -7.84 -22.18
N ASP A 533 17.70 -9.09 -21.92
CA ASP A 533 16.77 -9.35 -20.83
C ASP A 533 17.45 -10.01 -19.64
N TRP A 534 16.94 -9.70 -18.45
CA TRP A 534 17.56 -10.07 -17.19
C TRP A 534 16.51 -10.57 -16.21
N CYS A 535 16.81 -11.67 -15.54
CA CYS A 535 16.01 -12.21 -14.47
C CYS A 535 16.82 -12.15 -13.19
N TRP A 536 16.38 -11.38 -12.19
CA TRP A 536 17.11 -11.31 -10.92
C TRP A 536 16.84 -12.52 -10.04
N SER A 537 17.81 -12.80 -9.16
CA SER A 537 17.74 -13.85 -8.17
C SER A 537 16.52 -13.66 -7.25
N THR A 538 15.81 -14.75 -6.98
CA THR A 538 14.68 -14.80 -6.04
C THR A 538 15.10 -14.44 -4.61
N LYS A 539 16.40 -14.57 -4.28
CA LYS A 539 16.97 -14.15 -2.99
C LYS A 539 16.86 -12.63 -2.76
N ILE A 540 16.70 -11.84 -3.82
CA ILE A 540 16.54 -10.39 -3.74
C ILE A 540 15.06 -10.04 -3.84
N ILE A 541 14.38 -10.02 -2.69
CA ILE A 541 12.92 -9.81 -2.61
C ILE A 541 12.49 -8.35 -2.74
N ALA A 542 13.43 -7.40 -2.61
CA ALA A 542 13.18 -5.97 -2.74
C ALA A 542 14.36 -5.31 -3.45
N LEU A 543 14.05 -4.44 -4.42
CA LEU A 543 15.04 -3.63 -5.12
C LEU A 543 14.91 -2.16 -4.76
N PRO A 544 16.03 -1.44 -4.66
CA PRO A 544 16.02 0.01 -4.65
C PRO A 544 15.17 0.56 -5.80
N PRO A 545 14.22 1.49 -5.54
CA PRO A 545 13.37 2.10 -6.56
C PRO A 545 14.16 2.72 -7.72
N SER A 546 15.36 3.24 -7.47
CA SER A 546 16.23 3.83 -8.49
C SER A 546 16.65 2.84 -9.59
N ILE A 547 16.85 1.56 -9.26
CA ILE A 547 17.19 0.52 -10.25
C ILE A 547 15.99 0.21 -11.14
N LEU A 548 14.82 0.10 -10.50
CA LEU A 548 13.55 -0.16 -11.17
C LEU A 548 13.20 0.99 -12.13
N GLN A 549 13.32 2.22 -11.65
CA GLN A 549 13.17 3.45 -12.44
C GLN A 549 14.17 3.52 -13.58
N TRP A 550 15.45 3.25 -13.34
CA TRP A 550 16.49 3.26 -14.37
C TRP A 550 16.14 2.31 -15.52
N TRP A 551 15.66 1.11 -15.22
CA TRP A 551 15.31 0.15 -16.27
C TRP A 551 14.20 0.67 -17.19
N ILE A 552 13.15 1.23 -16.59
CA ILE A 552 11.98 1.70 -17.31
C ILE A 552 12.31 2.96 -18.11
N HIS A 553 12.98 3.92 -17.47
CA HIS A 553 13.23 5.25 -18.03
C HIS A 553 14.48 5.34 -18.92
N VAL A 554 15.58 4.69 -18.54
CA VAL A 554 16.89 4.79 -19.23
C VAL A 554 17.16 3.60 -20.13
N ALA A 555 16.93 2.37 -19.65
CA ALA A 555 17.13 1.19 -20.49
C ALA A 555 15.98 0.95 -21.48
N HIS A 556 14.88 1.68 -21.35
CA HIS A 556 13.69 1.56 -22.20
C HIS A 556 12.99 0.18 -22.11
N GLY A 557 13.17 -0.55 -21.02
CA GLY A 557 12.57 -1.86 -20.83
C GLY A 557 11.23 -1.84 -20.08
N CYS A 558 10.70 -3.04 -19.86
CA CYS A 558 9.55 -3.34 -19.02
C CYS A 558 9.97 -4.18 -17.82
N LEU A 559 9.18 -4.11 -16.75
CA LEU A 559 9.35 -4.92 -15.56
C LEU A 559 8.17 -5.88 -15.39
N SER A 560 8.46 -7.07 -14.92
CA SER A 560 7.47 -8.03 -14.45
C SER A 560 7.98 -8.81 -13.24
N ILE A 561 7.08 -9.46 -12.51
CA ILE A 561 7.45 -10.41 -11.45
C ILE A 561 6.98 -11.80 -11.87
N THR A 562 7.93 -12.73 -11.95
CA THR A 562 7.66 -14.14 -12.28
C THR A 562 7.03 -14.88 -11.10
N ASP A 563 6.43 -16.03 -11.36
CA ASP A 563 5.74 -16.84 -10.34
C ASP A 563 6.65 -17.30 -9.19
N ASN A 564 7.94 -17.50 -9.47
CA ASN A 564 8.95 -17.84 -8.46
C ASN A 564 9.46 -16.62 -7.67
N GLY A 565 8.97 -15.40 -7.96
CA GLY A 565 9.36 -14.18 -7.28
C GLY A 565 10.67 -13.57 -7.77
N SER A 566 11.10 -13.82 -9.00
CA SER A 566 12.19 -13.06 -9.62
C SER A 566 11.68 -11.75 -10.23
N TYR A 567 12.52 -10.71 -10.21
CA TYR A 567 12.28 -9.52 -11.04
C TYR A 567 12.74 -9.80 -12.47
N LEU A 568 11.82 -9.72 -13.42
CA LEU A 568 12.09 -9.87 -14.84
C LEU A 568 12.14 -8.51 -15.51
N PHE A 569 13.31 -8.17 -16.02
CA PHE A 569 13.64 -6.96 -16.74
C PHE A 569 13.73 -7.31 -18.23
N ALA A 570 12.75 -6.89 -19.02
CA ALA A 570 12.60 -7.30 -20.42
C ALA A 570 12.68 -6.11 -21.39
N GLY A 571 13.16 -6.35 -22.62
CA GLY A 571 13.08 -5.43 -23.75
C GLY A 571 13.96 -4.17 -23.66
N GLY A 572 14.98 -4.17 -22.81
CA GLY A 572 15.86 -3.02 -22.64
C GLY A 572 16.78 -2.79 -23.86
N LYS A 573 16.87 -1.55 -24.34
CA LYS A 573 17.87 -1.12 -25.35
C LYS A 573 19.30 -1.10 -24.79
N VAL A 574 19.43 -0.84 -23.49
CA VAL A 574 20.73 -0.76 -22.81
C VAL A 574 20.83 -1.91 -21.83
N PRO A 575 21.89 -2.75 -21.90
CA PRO A 575 22.08 -3.78 -20.90
C PRO A 575 22.34 -3.11 -19.55
N LEU A 576 21.79 -3.71 -18.49
CA LEU A 576 21.96 -3.24 -17.12
C LEU A 576 23.46 -3.01 -16.80
N TRP A 577 24.35 -3.84 -17.36
CA TRP A 577 25.77 -4.00 -17.00
C TRP A 577 26.81 -3.42 -17.96
N ASN A 578 26.53 -2.36 -18.73
CA ASN A 578 27.41 -1.94 -19.82
C ASN A 578 28.87 -1.53 -19.48
N ASN A 579 29.32 -1.55 -18.21
CA ASN A 579 30.66 -1.13 -17.80
C ASN A 579 31.34 -1.97 -16.68
N VAL A 580 30.82 -3.14 -16.29
CA VAL A 580 31.54 -4.03 -15.36
C VAL A 580 31.96 -5.27 -16.12
N MET A 581 33.21 -5.28 -16.57
CA MET A 581 33.90 -6.39 -17.24
C MET A 581 33.07 -7.07 -18.32
N THR A 582 33.23 -6.58 -19.54
CA THR A 582 32.85 -7.29 -20.76
C THR A 582 33.43 -8.70 -20.78
N PHE A 583 32.63 -9.71 -20.42
CA PHE A 583 32.66 -10.99 -21.12
C PHE A 583 31.39 -11.13 -21.97
N PRO A 584 31.42 -10.54 -23.18
CA PRO A 584 30.76 -11.21 -24.31
C PRO A 584 31.69 -11.43 -25.51
N SER A 585 32.86 -10.78 -25.60
CA SER A 585 33.72 -10.88 -26.79
C SER A 585 34.38 -12.25 -26.92
N CYS A 586 35.02 -12.77 -25.86
CA CYS A 586 35.70 -14.06 -25.90
C CYS A 586 34.74 -15.25 -26.02
N GLN A 587 33.60 -15.27 -25.32
CA GLN A 587 32.64 -16.38 -25.43
C GLN A 587 31.85 -16.36 -26.74
N ARG A 588 31.44 -15.19 -27.26
CA ARG A 588 30.85 -15.11 -28.61
C ARG A 588 31.88 -15.46 -29.69
N ALA A 589 33.15 -15.07 -29.54
CA ALA A 589 34.22 -15.47 -30.43
C ALA A 589 34.49 -16.98 -30.35
N LEU A 590 34.48 -17.57 -29.16
CA LEU A 590 34.59 -19.03 -28.96
C LEU A 590 33.38 -19.77 -29.53
N ALA A 591 32.16 -19.28 -29.35
CA ALA A 591 30.95 -19.86 -29.92
C ALA A 591 30.91 -19.75 -31.45
N ARG A 592 31.32 -18.61 -32.02
CA ARG A 592 31.48 -18.42 -33.48
C ARG A 592 32.58 -19.32 -34.04
N ARG A 593 33.73 -19.42 -33.35
CA ARG A 593 34.83 -20.33 -33.70
C ARG A 593 34.37 -21.78 -33.64
N ASN A 594 33.64 -22.17 -32.60
CA ASN A 594 33.12 -23.53 -32.45
C ASN A 594 32.09 -23.84 -33.54
N ARG A 595 31.13 -22.95 -33.82
CA ARG A 595 30.22 -23.10 -34.98
C ARG A 595 30.97 -23.23 -36.30
N ALA A 596 31.95 -22.37 -36.55
CA ALA A 596 32.76 -22.43 -37.77
C ALA A 596 33.54 -23.75 -37.87
N LEU A 597 34.12 -24.24 -36.77
CA LEU A 597 34.80 -25.53 -36.72
C LEU A 597 33.84 -26.71 -36.93
N THR A 598 32.64 -26.67 -36.36
CA THR A 598 31.61 -27.71 -36.54
C THR A 598 31.13 -27.76 -37.99
N ILE A 599 30.86 -26.60 -38.62
CA ILE A 599 30.49 -26.50 -40.04
C ILE A 599 31.62 -27.02 -40.94
N ARG A 600 32.88 -26.70 -40.61
CA ARG A 600 34.06 -27.12 -41.38
C ARG A 600 34.34 -28.62 -41.23
N LYS A 601 34.07 -29.20 -40.06
CA LYS A 601 34.10 -30.66 -39.85
C LYS A 601 32.99 -31.36 -40.64
N LEU A 602 31.77 -30.85 -40.59
CA LEU A 602 30.62 -31.36 -41.35
C LEU A 602 30.88 -31.35 -42.86
N ARG A 603 31.49 -30.28 -43.40
CA ARG A 603 31.88 -30.21 -44.81
C ARG A 603 32.98 -31.20 -45.21
N ARG A 604 33.86 -31.58 -44.27
CA ARG A 604 34.92 -32.58 -44.50
C ARG A 604 34.44 -34.02 -44.38
N THR A 605 33.33 -34.27 -43.70
CA THR A 605 32.68 -35.60 -43.66
C THR A 605 31.67 -35.81 -44.79
N LEU A 606 31.28 -34.74 -45.50
CA LEU A 606 30.38 -34.78 -46.67
C LEU A 606 31.12 -34.68 -48.02
N GLN A 607 32.46 -34.55 -47.99
CA GLN A 607 33.37 -34.77 -49.12
C GLN A 607 34.08 -36.09 -48.90
#